data_AF-A0A2H0LXP4-F1
#
_entry.id   AF-A0A2H0LXP4-F1
#
_cell.length_a   1.000
_cell.length_b   1.000
_cell.length_c   1.000
_cell.angle_alpha   90.00
_cell.angle_beta   90.00
_cell.angle_gamma   90.00
#
_symmetry.space_group_name_H-M   'P 1'
#
loop_
_entity.id
_entity.type
_entity.pdbx_description
1 polymer ?
#
loop_
_entity_poly.entity_id
_entity_poly.type
_entity_poly.pdbx_seq_one_letter_code
_entity_poly.pdbx_strand_id
1 'polypeptide(L)'
;MLKKQILILIIMFLCGAAGFSIYKYILINEDLEAKLSDISELQDKNENAIEKIEKQALEISQLNDEKKSLQDEIGTTTQKLNLLNMELESGRQEISRMGRASEGLKRENQDLKNKEEALRIELQRLNEEKSKLEAKLNSIEELTETIKALKKAKRSRNYKRYKREEAETGIAKGNKGYLIYRGQATYDSNVSIEVIPAD
;
A
#
# COMPACT_ATOMS: atom_id res chain seq x y z
N MET A 1 5.07 132.94 57.33
CA MET A 1 4.01 131.93 57.10
C MET A 1 4.28 131.01 55.91
N LEU A 2 4.76 131.51 54.76
CA LEU A 2 5.02 130.71 53.55
C LEU A 2 5.83 129.41 53.74
N LYS A 3 6.92 129.44 54.52
CA LYS A 3 7.78 128.25 54.75
C LYS A 3 7.03 127.07 55.38
N LYS A 4 6.05 127.33 56.27
CA LYS A 4 5.23 126.28 56.90
C LYS A 4 4.24 125.66 55.89
N GLN A 5 3.67 126.49 55.01
CA GLN A 5 2.75 126.02 53.95
C GLN A 5 3.47 125.14 52.91
N ILE A 6 4.69 125.53 52.51
CA ILE A 6 5.51 124.75 51.59
C ILE A 6 5.92 123.41 52.21
N LEU A 7 6.33 123.39 53.49
CA LEU A 7 6.65 122.16 54.20
C LEU A 7 5.44 121.20 54.27
N ILE A 8 4.25 121.71 54.57
CA ILE A 8 3.01 120.92 54.61
C ILE A 8 2.71 120.32 53.22
N LEU A 9 2.92 121.09 52.14
CA LEU A 9 2.70 120.62 50.77
C LEU A 9 3.69 119.51 50.37
N ILE A 10 4.96 119.63 50.77
CA ILE A 10 5.98 118.59 50.56
C ILE A 10 5.64 117.32 51.34
N ILE A 11 5.19 117.44 52.60
CA ILE A 11 4.78 116.28 53.42
C ILE A 11 3.56 115.58 52.79
N MET A 12 2.55 116.33 52.33
CA MET A 12 1.38 115.75 51.65
C MET A 12 1.76 115.05 50.35
N PHE A 13 2.69 115.61 49.57
CA PHE A 13 3.21 114.97 48.37
C PHE A 13 3.96 113.67 48.68
N LEU A 14 4.82 113.66 49.71
CA LEU A 14 5.53 112.47 50.18
C LEU A 14 4.57 111.38 50.68
N CYS A 15 3.54 111.75 51.45
CA CYS A 15 2.50 110.82 51.88
C CYS A 15 1.71 110.24 50.70
N GLY A 16 1.38 111.07 49.69
CA GLY A 16 0.71 110.62 48.47
C GLY A 16 1.58 109.66 47.64
N ALA A 17 2.87 109.96 47.47
CA ALA A 17 3.82 109.10 46.76
C ALA A 17 4.05 107.77 47.50
N ALA A 18 4.15 107.79 48.83
CA ALA A 18 4.26 106.60 49.65
C ALA A 18 2.99 105.74 49.56
N GLY A 19 1.80 106.34 49.68
CA GLY A 19 0.51 105.65 49.55
C GLY A 19 0.32 105.03 48.17
N PHE A 20 0.66 105.76 47.09
CA PHE A 20 0.63 105.23 45.73
C PHE A 20 1.61 104.07 45.54
N SER A 21 2.82 104.16 46.12
CA SER A 21 3.82 103.09 46.04
C SER A 21 3.35 101.82 46.77
N ILE A 22 2.73 101.96 47.94
CA ILE A 22 2.14 100.83 48.69
C ILE A 22 0.98 100.21 47.90
N TYR A 23 0.06 101.03 47.38
CA TYR A 23 -1.06 100.54 46.56
C TYR A 23 -0.57 99.78 45.33
N LYS A 24 0.42 100.33 44.62
CA LYS A 24 1.02 99.67 43.45
C LYS A 24 1.72 98.37 43.82
N TYR A 25 2.41 98.33 44.97
CA TYR A 25 3.06 97.12 45.47
C TYR A 25 2.03 96.01 45.77
N ILE A 26 0.90 96.34 46.41
CA ILE A 26 -0.17 95.37 46.69
C ILE A 26 -0.74 94.82 45.38
N LEU A 27 -1.08 95.69 44.41
CA LEU A 27 -1.63 95.27 43.13
C LEU A 27 -0.68 94.34 42.34
N ILE A 28 0.62 94.66 42.36
CA ILE A 28 1.64 93.81 41.72
C ILE A 28 1.77 92.47 42.45
N ASN A 29 1.68 92.45 43.78
CA ASN A 29 1.79 91.22 44.55
C ASN A 29 0.60 90.29 44.30
N GLU A 30 -0.62 90.83 44.19
CA GLU A 30 -1.83 90.07 43.82
C GLU A 30 -1.72 89.46 42.40
N ASP A 31 -1.25 90.23 41.41
CA ASP A 31 -1.01 89.73 40.05
C ASP A 31 0.12 88.69 40.00
N LEU A 32 1.16 88.85 40.83
CA LEU A 32 2.25 87.89 40.96
C LEU A 32 1.77 86.57 41.57
N GLU A 33 0.94 86.62 42.61
CA GLU A 33 0.33 85.44 43.24
C GLU A 33 -0.59 84.70 42.28
N ALA A 34 -1.42 85.42 41.52
CA ALA A 34 -2.27 84.82 40.48
C ALA A 34 -1.43 84.09 39.40
N LYS A 35 -0.37 84.74 38.90
CA LYS A 35 0.55 84.12 37.93
C LYS A 35 1.30 82.92 38.50
N LEU A 36 1.70 82.96 39.77
CA LEU A 36 2.33 81.83 40.43
C LEU A 36 1.37 80.64 40.54
N SER A 37 0.10 80.89 40.86
CA SER A 37 -0.95 79.87 40.87
C SER A 37 -1.13 79.25 39.49
N ASP A 38 -1.23 80.06 38.44
CA ASP A 38 -1.37 79.58 37.06
C ASP A 38 -0.16 78.74 36.61
N ILE A 39 1.05 79.18 36.96
CA ILE A 39 2.28 78.44 36.66
C ILE A 39 2.27 77.08 37.38
N SER A 40 1.85 77.04 38.65
CA SER A 40 1.74 75.79 39.40
C SER A 40 0.73 74.83 38.76
N GLU A 41 -0.45 75.33 38.39
CA GLU A 41 -1.48 74.49 37.74
C GLU A 41 -1.00 73.98 36.37
N LEU A 42 -0.29 74.80 35.60
CA LEU A 42 0.30 74.39 34.33
C LEU A 42 1.42 73.36 34.52
N GLN A 43 2.22 73.48 35.58
CA GLN A 43 3.24 72.49 35.92
C GLN A 43 2.58 71.14 36.25
N ASP A 44 1.55 71.12 37.09
CA ASP A 44 0.83 69.90 37.45
C ASP A 44 0.18 69.25 36.21
N LYS A 45 -0.44 70.06 35.33
CA LYS A 45 -1.03 69.55 34.07
C LYS A 45 0.03 68.96 33.16
N ASN A 46 1.21 69.58 33.09
CA ASN A 46 2.31 69.10 32.26
C ASN A 46 2.89 67.79 32.80
N GLU A 47 3.08 67.67 34.11
CA GLU A 47 3.54 66.44 34.75
C GLU A 47 2.56 65.28 34.52
N ASN A 48 1.26 65.53 34.72
CA ASN A 48 0.20 64.56 34.41
C ASN A 48 0.16 64.16 32.93
N ALA A 49 0.46 65.09 32.01
CA ALA A 49 0.50 64.80 30.57
C ALA A 49 1.72 63.94 30.22
N ILE A 50 2.88 64.22 30.81
CA ILE A 50 4.10 63.43 30.64
C ILE A 50 3.87 62.01 31.14
N GLU A 51 3.32 61.83 32.34
CA GLU A 51 3.03 60.50 32.90
C GLU A 51 2.10 59.69 31.98
N LYS A 52 1.06 60.34 31.41
CA LYS A 52 0.16 59.69 30.44
C LYS A 52 0.90 59.28 29.17
N ILE A 53 1.78 60.12 28.65
CA ILE A 53 2.57 59.82 27.45
C ILE A 53 3.51 58.65 27.72
N GLU A 54 4.19 58.63 28.87
CA GLU A 54 5.07 57.53 29.25
C GLU A 54 4.31 56.20 29.38
N LYS A 55 3.14 56.23 30.03
CA LYS A 55 2.27 55.06 30.15
C LYS A 55 1.81 54.55 28.79
N GLN A 56 1.39 55.45 27.90
CA GLN A 56 0.99 55.09 26.54
C GLN A 56 2.17 54.55 25.71
N ALA A 57 3.36 55.13 25.86
CA ALA A 57 4.56 54.65 25.18
C ALA A 57 4.91 53.22 25.63
N LEU A 58 4.77 52.93 26.93
CA LEU A 58 4.98 51.59 27.48
C LEU A 58 3.94 50.59 26.95
N GLU A 59 2.66 50.98 26.91
CA GLU A 59 1.58 50.16 26.33
C GLU A 59 1.81 49.88 24.84
N ILE A 60 2.23 50.89 24.06
CA ILE A 60 2.58 50.72 22.65
C ILE A 60 3.76 49.75 22.48
N SER A 61 4.76 49.83 23.35
CA SER A 61 5.90 48.89 23.32
C SER A 61 5.42 47.45 23.57
N GLN A 62 4.59 47.24 24.59
CA GLN A 62 4.04 45.92 24.90
C GLN A 62 3.19 45.36 23.75
N LEU A 63 2.32 46.18 23.16
CA LEU A 63 1.50 45.78 22.01
C LEU A 63 2.34 45.44 20.78
N ASN A 64 3.47 46.13 20.57
CA ASN A 64 4.39 45.81 19.48
C ASN A 64 5.11 44.48 19.70
N ASP A 65 5.51 44.19 20.94
CA ASP A 65 6.14 42.91 21.30
C ASP A 65 5.14 41.75 21.16
N GLU A 66 3.90 41.93 21.62
CA GLU A 66 2.82 40.96 21.44
C GLU A 66 2.52 40.73 19.95
N LYS A 67 2.41 41.80 19.16
CA LYS A 67 2.21 41.71 17.71
C LYS A 67 3.33 40.91 17.04
N LYS A 68 4.59 41.15 17.42
CA LYS A 68 5.73 40.41 16.87
C LYS A 68 5.67 38.94 17.25
N SER A 69 5.37 38.62 18.50
CA SER A 69 5.20 37.24 18.97
C SER A 69 4.09 36.51 18.20
N LEU A 70 2.94 37.17 18.00
CA LEU A 70 1.82 36.60 17.22
C LEU A 70 2.18 36.40 15.75
N GLN A 71 2.95 37.31 15.16
CA GLN A 71 3.44 37.14 13.78
C GLN A 71 4.37 35.93 13.65
N ASP A 72 5.27 35.73 14.61
CA ASP A 72 6.15 34.56 14.65
C ASP A 72 5.33 33.27 14.83
N GLU A 73 4.33 33.28 15.70
CA GLU A 73 3.42 32.13 15.90
C GLU A 73 2.62 31.79 14.64
N ILE A 74 2.10 32.80 13.93
CA ILE A 74 1.43 32.62 12.64
C ILE A 74 2.41 32.01 11.62
N GLY A 75 3.65 32.47 11.59
CA GLY A 75 4.68 31.94 10.69
C GLY A 75 4.95 30.45 10.94
N THR A 76 5.18 30.08 12.20
CA THR A 76 5.42 28.68 12.59
C THR A 76 4.21 27.78 12.34
N THR A 77 3.00 28.27 12.62
CA THR A 77 1.75 27.53 12.38
C THR A 77 1.52 27.32 10.89
N THR A 78 1.80 28.33 10.07
CA THR A 78 1.72 28.23 8.60
C THR A 78 2.70 27.18 8.06
N GLN A 79 3.93 27.15 8.58
CA GLN A 79 4.91 26.12 8.21
C GLN A 79 4.43 24.71 8.58
N LYS A 80 3.89 24.52 9.79
CA LYS A 80 3.31 23.24 10.23
C LYS A 80 2.15 22.81 9.35
N LEU A 81 1.25 23.72 8.98
CA LEU A 81 0.15 23.43 8.06
C LEU A 81 0.64 23.01 6.68
N ASN A 82 1.68 23.66 6.16
CA ASN A 82 2.26 23.26 4.88
C ASN A 82 2.87 21.85 4.93
N LEU A 83 3.59 21.51 6.00
CA LEU A 83 4.12 20.16 6.19
C LEU A 83 3.01 19.10 6.28
N LEU A 84 1.96 19.38 7.07
CA LEU A 84 0.78 18.50 7.19
C LEU A 84 0.08 18.32 5.84
N ASN A 85 -0.06 19.38 5.04
CA ASN A 85 -0.65 19.29 3.70
C ASN A 85 0.20 18.44 2.76
N MET A 86 1.54 18.56 2.81
CA MET A 86 2.43 17.71 2.03
C MET A 86 2.33 16.25 2.43
N GLU A 87 2.27 15.96 3.73
CA GLU A 87 2.11 14.60 4.26
C GLU A 87 0.75 14.00 3.85
N LEU A 88 -0.32 14.79 3.93
CA LEU A 88 -1.65 14.38 3.51
C LEU A 88 -1.69 14.04 2.01
N GLU A 89 -1.06 14.86 1.17
CA GLU A 89 -1.03 14.62 -0.27
C GLU A 89 -0.16 13.40 -0.61
N SER A 90 0.95 13.19 0.10
CA SER A 90 1.75 11.97 0.00
C SER A 90 0.93 10.73 0.40
N GLY A 91 0.20 10.79 1.52
CA GLY A 91 -0.67 9.70 1.96
C GLY A 91 -1.78 9.38 0.96
N ARG A 92 -2.39 10.40 0.33
CA ARG A 92 -3.37 10.20 -0.76
C ARG A 92 -2.76 9.49 -1.97
N GLN A 93 -1.53 9.86 -2.36
CA GLN A 93 -0.84 9.19 -3.45
C GLN A 93 -0.54 7.73 -3.12
N GLU A 94 -0.13 7.44 -1.89
CA GLU A 94 0.13 6.08 -1.42
C GLU A 94 -1.15 5.23 -1.41
N ILE A 95 -2.26 5.77 -0.90
CA ILE A 95 -3.58 5.11 -0.96
C ILE A 95 -3.97 4.81 -2.41
N SER A 96 -3.76 5.75 -3.34
CA SER A 96 -4.04 5.52 -4.76
C SER A 96 -3.18 4.40 -5.35
N ARG A 97 -1.88 4.36 -5.01
CA ARG A 97 -0.97 3.30 -5.44
C ARG A 97 -1.39 1.93 -4.88
N MET A 98 -1.72 1.87 -3.59
CA MET A 98 -2.21 0.64 -2.94
C MET A 98 -3.54 0.18 -3.55
N GLY A 99 -4.44 1.11 -3.88
CA GLY A 99 -5.70 0.81 -4.57
C GLY A 99 -5.46 0.11 -5.91
N ARG A 100 -4.56 0.67 -6.75
CA ARG A 100 -4.19 0.05 -8.04
C ARG A 100 -3.52 -1.32 -7.86
N ALA A 101 -2.64 -1.46 -6.88
CA ALA A 101 -1.99 -2.73 -6.58
C ALA A 101 -3.02 -3.79 -6.13
N SER A 102 -3.98 -3.40 -5.28
CA SER A 102 -5.07 -4.28 -4.83
C SER A 102 -5.96 -4.73 -5.99
N GLU A 103 -6.32 -3.82 -6.90
CA GLU A 103 -7.07 -4.17 -8.11
C GLU A 103 -6.28 -5.11 -9.03
N GLY A 104 -4.98 -4.88 -9.20
CA GLY A 104 -4.09 -5.76 -9.97
C GLY A 104 -4.05 -7.17 -9.39
N LEU A 105 -3.83 -7.28 -8.07
CA LEU A 105 -3.82 -8.56 -7.35
C LEU A 105 -5.18 -9.28 -7.43
N LYS A 106 -6.30 -8.55 -7.37
CA LYS A 106 -7.64 -9.14 -7.55
C LYS A 106 -7.80 -9.76 -8.94
N ARG A 107 -7.33 -9.08 -9.99
CA ARG A 107 -7.37 -9.62 -11.37
C ARG A 107 -6.48 -10.85 -11.50
N GLU A 108 -5.25 -10.77 -11.01
CA GLU A 108 -4.31 -11.90 -11.05
C GLU A 108 -4.86 -13.13 -10.29
N ASN A 109 -5.47 -12.92 -9.12
CA ASN A 109 -6.10 -14.00 -8.36
C ASN A 109 -7.29 -14.62 -9.13
N GLN A 110 -8.09 -13.80 -9.80
CA GLN A 110 -9.17 -14.32 -10.65
C GLN A 110 -8.63 -15.14 -11.84
N ASP A 111 -7.56 -14.67 -12.48
CA ASP A 111 -6.92 -15.38 -13.58
C ASP A 111 -6.31 -16.71 -13.13
N LEU A 112 -5.69 -16.74 -11.95
CA LEU A 112 -5.16 -17.95 -11.34
C LEU A 112 -6.27 -18.96 -11.02
N LYS A 113 -7.41 -18.51 -10.46
CA LYS A 113 -8.57 -19.38 -10.24
C LYS A 113 -9.12 -19.98 -11.53
N ASN A 114 -9.20 -19.17 -12.59
CA ASN A 114 -9.65 -19.65 -13.89
C ASN A 114 -8.68 -20.71 -14.46
N LYS A 115 -7.36 -20.49 -14.32
CA LYS A 115 -6.33 -21.47 -14.73
C LYS A 115 -6.39 -22.75 -13.90
N GLU A 116 -6.59 -22.64 -12.60
CA GLU A 116 -6.75 -23.78 -11.69
C GLU A 116 -7.93 -24.64 -12.12
N GLU A 117 -9.08 -24.03 -12.40
CA GLU A 117 -10.27 -24.76 -12.84
C GLU A 117 -10.07 -25.41 -14.22
N ALA A 118 -9.42 -24.71 -15.17
CA ALA A 118 -9.10 -25.28 -16.48
C ALA A 118 -8.19 -26.51 -16.36
N LEU A 119 -7.13 -26.43 -15.53
CA LEU A 119 -6.23 -27.56 -15.28
C LEU A 119 -6.94 -28.72 -14.59
N ARG A 120 -7.89 -28.43 -13.69
CA ARG A 120 -8.69 -29.44 -13.01
C ARG A 120 -9.56 -30.21 -14.00
N ILE A 121 -10.22 -29.51 -14.93
CA ILE A 121 -11.01 -30.13 -16.00
C ILE A 121 -10.11 -30.98 -16.92
N GLU A 122 -8.94 -30.48 -17.28
CA GLU A 122 -7.99 -31.22 -18.13
C GLU A 122 -7.49 -32.51 -17.44
N LEU A 123 -7.18 -32.44 -16.14
CA LEU A 123 -6.82 -33.61 -15.34
C LEU A 123 -7.94 -34.65 -15.28
N GLN A 124 -9.19 -34.23 -15.14
CA GLN A 124 -10.34 -35.15 -15.19
C GLN A 124 -10.43 -35.84 -16.54
N ARG A 125 -10.34 -35.10 -17.64
CA ARG A 125 -10.34 -35.65 -19.01
C ARG A 125 -9.21 -36.66 -19.21
N LEU A 126 -7.99 -36.33 -18.80
CA LEU A 126 -6.83 -37.23 -18.91
C LEU A 126 -7.01 -38.50 -18.07
N ASN A 127 -7.61 -38.40 -16.88
CA ASN A 127 -7.93 -39.58 -16.07
C ASN A 127 -8.97 -40.49 -16.73
N GLU A 128 -10.01 -39.91 -17.35
CA GLU A 128 -10.97 -40.69 -18.12
C GLU A 128 -10.33 -41.39 -19.33
N GLU A 129 -9.45 -40.69 -20.05
CA GLU A 129 -8.70 -41.28 -21.17
C GLU A 129 -7.78 -42.41 -20.71
N LYS A 130 -7.08 -42.21 -19.59
CA LYS A 130 -6.26 -43.24 -18.95
C LYS A 130 -7.10 -44.47 -18.61
N SER A 131 -8.25 -44.28 -17.94
CA SER A 131 -9.17 -45.38 -17.59
C SER A 131 -9.67 -46.13 -18.84
N LYS A 132 -10.02 -45.41 -19.92
CA LYS A 132 -10.40 -46.02 -21.21
C LYS A 132 -9.26 -46.82 -21.84
N LEU A 133 -8.02 -46.33 -21.76
CA LEU A 133 -6.84 -47.03 -22.29
C LEU A 133 -6.51 -48.28 -21.46
N GLU A 134 -6.58 -48.19 -20.13
CA GLU A 134 -6.41 -49.35 -19.23
C GLU A 134 -7.45 -50.44 -19.53
N ALA A 135 -8.72 -50.06 -19.72
CA ALA A 135 -9.76 -51.01 -20.12
C ALA A 135 -9.48 -51.68 -21.48
N LYS A 136 -8.99 -50.91 -22.46
CA LYS A 136 -8.58 -51.46 -23.77
C LYS A 136 -7.39 -52.41 -23.63
N LEU A 137 -6.40 -52.08 -22.81
CA LEU A 137 -5.24 -52.96 -22.55
C LEU A 137 -5.67 -54.29 -21.93
N ASN A 138 -6.52 -54.26 -20.91
CA ASN A 138 -7.06 -55.47 -20.28
C ASN A 138 -7.83 -56.34 -21.29
N SER A 139 -8.64 -55.73 -22.16
CA SER A 139 -9.34 -56.46 -23.21
C SER A 139 -8.39 -57.14 -24.21
N ILE A 140 -7.25 -56.52 -24.56
CA ILE A 140 -6.23 -57.12 -25.42
C ILE A 140 -5.57 -58.32 -24.74
N GLU A 141 -5.30 -58.25 -23.44
CA GLU A 141 -4.77 -59.39 -22.68
C GLU A 141 -5.74 -60.58 -22.71
N GLU A 142 -7.04 -60.34 -22.45
CA GLU A 142 -8.09 -61.36 -22.53
C GLU A 142 -8.21 -61.97 -23.95
N LEU A 143 -8.18 -61.13 -24.99
CA LEU A 143 -8.16 -61.57 -26.38
C LEU A 143 -6.94 -62.42 -26.69
N THR A 144 -5.79 -62.09 -26.13
CA THR A 144 -4.55 -62.85 -26.32
C THR A 144 -4.64 -64.23 -25.68
N GLU A 145 -5.18 -64.32 -24.46
CA GLU A 145 -5.40 -65.59 -23.76
C GLU A 145 -6.45 -66.47 -24.48
N THR A 146 -7.54 -65.90 -24.96
CA THR A 146 -8.53 -66.65 -25.76
C THR A 146 -7.94 -67.16 -27.07
N ILE A 147 -7.11 -66.37 -27.77
CA ILE A 147 -6.38 -66.82 -28.97
C ILE A 147 -5.42 -67.97 -28.64
N LYS A 148 -4.68 -67.90 -27.53
CA LYS A 148 -3.80 -69.02 -27.09
C LYS A 148 -4.61 -70.27 -26.79
N ALA A 149 -5.73 -70.15 -26.08
CA ALA A 149 -6.63 -71.26 -25.77
C ALA A 149 -7.22 -71.89 -27.05
N LEU A 150 -7.69 -71.06 -28.00
CA LEU A 150 -8.16 -71.49 -29.32
C LEU A 150 -7.08 -72.22 -30.11
N LYS A 151 -5.84 -71.70 -30.15
CA LYS A 151 -4.71 -72.37 -30.80
C LYS A 151 -4.42 -73.73 -30.16
N LYS A 152 -4.46 -73.84 -28.83
CA LYS A 152 -4.26 -75.09 -28.08
C LYS A 152 -5.38 -76.10 -28.37
N ALA A 153 -6.64 -75.65 -28.37
CA ALA A 153 -7.80 -76.48 -28.72
C ALA A 153 -7.78 -76.95 -30.18
N LYS A 154 -7.35 -76.11 -31.12
CA LYS A 154 -7.17 -76.49 -32.53
C LYS A 154 -6.10 -77.58 -32.68
N ARG A 155 -4.96 -77.44 -31.99
CA ARG A 155 -3.90 -78.46 -31.97
C ARG A 155 -4.39 -79.80 -31.40
N SER A 156 -5.12 -79.78 -30.28
CA SER A 156 -5.65 -81.00 -29.67
C SER A 156 -6.75 -81.66 -30.51
N ARG A 157 -7.61 -80.87 -31.18
CA ARG A 157 -8.63 -81.37 -32.11
C ARG A 157 -7.99 -81.99 -33.36
N ASN A 158 -6.95 -81.37 -33.92
CA ASN A 158 -6.18 -81.94 -35.02
C ASN A 158 -5.49 -83.24 -34.62
N TYR A 159 -4.91 -83.31 -33.41
CA TYR A 159 -4.33 -84.54 -32.87
C TYR A 159 -5.37 -85.66 -32.71
N LYS A 160 -6.57 -85.35 -32.18
CA LYS A 160 -7.67 -86.32 -32.07
C LYS A 160 -8.20 -86.78 -33.43
N ARG A 161 -8.27 -85.88 -34.42
CA ARG A 161 -8.69 -86.22 -35.79
C ARG A 161 -7.68 -87.15 -36.46
N TYR A 162 -6.38 -86.84 -36.31
CA TYR A 162 -5.29 -87.70 -36.77
C TYR A 162 -5.36 -89.10 -36.11
N LYS A 163 -5.56 -89.16 -34.80
CA LYS A 163 -5.65 -90.42 -34.05
C LYS A 163 -6.91 -91.24 -34.37
N ARG A 164 -8.00 -90.58 -34.79
CA ARG A 164 -9.25 -91.22 -35.21
C ARG A 164 -9.16 -91.73 -36.66
N GLU A 165 -8.50 -90.98 -37.54
CA GLU A 165 -8.15 -91.46 -38.90
C GLU A 165 -7.23 -92.68 -38.85
N GLU A 166 -6.27 -92.76 -37.91
CA GLU A 166 -5.48 -93.97 -37.65
C GLU A 166 -6.33 -95.15 -37.13
N ALA A 167 -7.36 -94.88 -36.31
CA ALA A 167 -8.23 -95.93 -35.75
C ALA A 167 -9.29 -96.46 -36.73
N GLU A 168 -9.80 -95.61 -37.63
CA GLU A 168 -10.83 -95.99 -38.63
C GLU A 168 -10.22 -96.66 -39.88
N THR A 169 -8.93 -96.43 -40.18
CA THR A 169 -8.24 -97.09 -41.30
C THR A 169 -7.53 -98.38 -40.90
N GLY A 170 -7.37 -98.67 -39.61
CA GLY A 170 -6.64 -99.86 -39.12
C GLY A 170 -5.15 -99.87 -39.46
N ILE A 171 -4.64 -98.83 -40.11
CA ILE A 171 -3.24 -98.70 -40.51
C ILE A 171 -2.54 -97.91 -39.42
N ALA A 172 -1.85 -98.63 -38.52
CA ALA A 172 -0.83 -98.01 -37.70
C ALA A 172 0.24 -97.46 -38.65
N LYS A 173 0.36 -96.12 -38.73
CA LYS A 173 1.43 -95.51 -39.52
C LYS A 173 2.77 -96.00 -38.98
N GLY A 174 3.46 -96.81 -39.79
CA GLY A 174 4.81 -97.27 -39.50
C GLY A 174 5.74 -96.10 -39.17
N ASN A 175 6.82 -96.40 -38.45
CA ASN A 175 7.82 -95.42 -38.04
C ASN A 175 8.26 -94.59 -39.25
N LYS A 176 7.98 -93.29 -39.21
CA LYS A 176 8.45 -92.34 -40.23
C LYS A 176 9.87 -91.95 -39.87
N GLY A 177 10.81 -92.37 -40.71
CA GLY A 177 12.21 -92.02 -40.61
C GLY A 177 12.75 -91.55 -41.94
N TYR A 178 13.96 -90.99 -41.91
CA TYR A 178 14.72 -90.69 -43.11
C TYR A 178 15.54 -91.92 -43.48
N LEU A 179 15.53 -92.31 -44.75
CA LEU A 179 16.46 -93.32 -45.26
C LEU A 179 17.85 -92.67 -45.41
N ILE A 180 18.72 -92.98 -44.45
CA ILE A 180 20.11 -92.57 -44.45
C ILE A 180 20.92 -93.68 -45.13
N TYR A 181 21.43 -93.42 -46.33
CA TYR A 181 22.39 -94.30 -46.99
C TYR A 181 23.74 -93.59 -47.02
N ARG A 182 24.77 -94.21 -46.40
CA ARG A 182 26.13 -93.65 -46.27
C ARG A 182 26.19 -92.24 -45.63
N GLY A 183 25.36 -91.99 -44.62
CA GLY A 183 25.42 -90.77 -43.82
C GLY A 183 24.76 -89.52 -44.44
N GLN A 184 24.18 -89.62 -45.64
CA GLN A 184 23.38 -88.54 -46.23
C GLN A 184 21.91 -88.96 -46.36
N ALA A 185 20.99 -88.02 -46.13
CA ALA A 185 19.56 -88.25 -46.30
C ALA A 185 19.26 -88.36 -47.80
N THR A 186 18.74 -89.52 -48.21
CA THR A 186 18.65 -89.85 -49.65
C THR A 186 17.35 -89.37 -50.30
N TYR A 187 16.36 -88.93 -49.51
CA TYR A 187 15.05 -88.43 -50.00
C TYR A 187 14.48 -87.33 -49.09
N ASP A 188 13.81 -86.35 -49.69
CA ASP A 188 13.28 -85.14 -49.03
C ASP A 188 11.85 -85.30 -48.44
N SER A 189 11.27 -86.51 -48.48
CA SER A 189 9.94 -86.74 -47.94
C SER A 189 9.79 -88.08 -47.22
N ASN A 190 8.98 -88.05 -46.16
CA ASN A 190 8.74 -89.15 -45.22
C ASN A 190 8.31 -90.44 -45.94
N VAL A 191 9.16 -91.47 -45.92
CA VAL A 191 8.83 -92.81 -46.45
C VAL A 191 8.12 -93.63 -45.37
N SER A 192 7.02 -94.29 -45.72
CA SER A 192 6.28 -95.21 -44.84
C SER A 192 6.63 -96.64 -45.22
N ILE A 193 7.10 -97.44 -44.26
CA ILE A 193 7.42 -98.86 -44.46
C ILE A 193 6.25 -99.68 -43.93
N GLU A 194 5.62 -100.46 -44.80
CA GLU A 194 4.62 -101.47 -44.43
C GLU A 194 5.31 -102.83 -44.32
N VAL A 195 5.04 -103.56 -43.23
CA VAL A 195 5.56 -104.91 -42.98
C VAL A 195 4.37 -105.86 -43.01
N ILE A 196 4.36 -106.78 -43.98
CA ILE A 196 3.38 -107.86 -44.08
C ILE A 196 4.04 -109.11 -43.48
N PRO A 197 3.46 -109.73 -42.43
CA PRO A 197 4.00 -110.97 -41.88
C PRO A 197 3.87 -112.10 -42.91
N ALA A 198 4.91 -112.91 -43.04
CA ALA A 198 4.87 -114.14 -43.82
C ALA A 198 4.16 -115.24 -43.00
N ASP A 199 3.29 -116.00 -43.64
CA ASP A 199 2.54 -117.14 -43.07
C ASP A 199 3.44 -118.17 -42.35
#